data_AF-A0A5K3F024-F1
#
_entry.id   AF-A0A5K3F024-F1
#
_cell.length_a   1.000
_cell.length_b   1.000
_cell.length_c   1.000
_cell.angle_alpha   90.00
_cell.angle_beta   90.00
_cell.angle_gamma   90.00
#
_symmetry.space_group_name_H-M   'P 1'
#
loop_
_entity.id
_entity.type
_entity.pdbx_description
1 polymer ?
#
loop_
_entity_poly.entity_id
_entity_poly.type
_entity_poly.pdbx_seq_one_letter_code
_entity_poly.pdbx_strand_id
1 'polypeptide(L)'
;MEEEGEEEEEDEEEEGPDLLAPLDEDAPTKPLGDVSQSLQNAIPNPLGPVWNARPSTVLLPVNCAIAVLSNSQWPGAYAMARKEIFVNIYVGWGIKFLGANYQPPRLPPTSQQFDDEAVGLKETVDPTVQQEEEERLRKEARRLARAAEEVEG
;
A
#
# COMPACT_ATOMS: atom_id res chain seq x y z
N MET A 1 0.26 -14.11 -52.61
CA MET A 1 0.78 -14.86 -51.46
C MET A 1 1.85 -13.96 -50.88
N GLU A 2 1.40 -12.99 -50.09
CA GLU A 2 2.24 -12.20 -49.21
C GLU A 2 1.80 -12.65 -47.82
N GLU A 3 2.79 -13.14 -47.08
CA GLU A 3 2.68 -13.88 -45.83
C GLU A 3 2.57 -12.86 -44.69
N GLU A 4 1.45 -12.92 -43.95
CA GLU A 4 1.23 -12.15 -42.72
C GLU A 4 2.29 -12.58 -41.69
N GLY A 5 3.08 -11.62 -41.22
CA GLY A 5 3.95 -11.79 -40.07
C GLY A 5 3.12 -11.74 -38.79
N GLU A 6 2.83 -12.91 -38.23
CA GLU A 6 2.39 -13.07 -36.85
C GLU A 6 3.60 -12.83 -35.93
N GLU A 7 3.63 -11.69 -35.25
CA GLU A 7 4.51 -11.46 -34.12
C GLU A 7 3.90 -12.21 -32.91
N GLU A 8 4.44 -13.40 -32.61
CA GLU A 8 4.17 -14.10 -31.35
C GLU A 8 4.81 -13.30 -30.21
N GLU A 9 3.99 -12.60 -29.41
CA GLU A 9 4.38 -12.13 -28.08
C GLU A 9 4.61 -13.37 -27.20
N GLU A 10 5.87 -13.74 -26.98
CA GLU A 10 6.25 -14.68 -25.93
C GLU A 10 5.86 -14.09 -24.57
N ASP A 11 4.76 -14.59 -24.00
CA ASP A 11 4.41 -14.38 -22.59
C ASP A 11 5.56 -14.90 -21.71
N GLU A 12 6.37 -13.98 -21.16
CA GLU A 12 7.32 -14.31 -20.11
C GLU A 12 6.55 -14.86 -18.90
N GLU A 13 6.60 -16.17 -18.68
CA GLU A 13 6.08 -16.82 -17.47
C GLU A 13 6.80 -16.22 -16.26
N GLU A 14 6.10 -15.39 -15.46
CA GLU A 14 6.61 -14.89 -14.18
C GLU A 14 6.86 -16.07 -13.22
N GLU A 15 8.07 -16.63 -13.27
CA GLU A 15 8.50 -17.69 -12.38
C GLU A 15 8.69 -17.11 -10.97
N GLY A 16 7.66 -17.26 -10.14
CA GLY A 16 7.74 -16.94 -8.72
C GLY A 16 8.84 -17.76 -8.02
N PRO A 17 9.36 -17.30 -6.88
CA PRO A 17 10.44 -18.00 -6.19
C PRO A 17 10.02 -19.42 -5.78
N ASP A 18 10.94 -20.37 -5.96
CA ASP A 18 10.76 -21.78 -5.60
C ASP A 18 10.27 -21.92 -4.15
N LEU A 19 9.24 -22.75 -3.93
CA LEU A 19 8.58 -22.95 -2.63
C LEU A 19 9.54 -23.44 -1.54
N LEU A 20 10.72 -23.95 -1.93
CA LEU A 20 11.75 -24.50 -1.06
C LEU A 20 13.06 -23.69 -1.08
N ALA A 21 13.05 -22.46 -1.61
CA ALA A 21 14.21 -21.58 -1.54
C ALA A 21 14.62 -21.37 -0.06
N PRO A 22 15.91 -21.53 0.30
CA PRO A 22 16.38 -21.31 1.66
C PRO A 22 16.09 -19.87 2.07
N LEU A 23 15.10 -19.69 2.94
CA LEU A 23 14.84 -18.40 3.57
C LEU A 23 16.03 -18.12 4.51
N ASP A 24 16.80 -17.09 4.19
CA ASP A 24 17.85 -16.56 5.04
C ASP A 24 17.16 -16.02 6.32
N GLU A 25 17.15 -16.79 7.40
CA GLU A 25 16.37 -16.51 8.62
C GLU A 25 16.79 -15.18 9.30
N ASP A 26 17.97 -14.65 8.95
CA ASP A 26 18.53 -13.39 9.48
C ASP A 26 18.34 -12.18 8.56
N ALA A 27 17.78 -12.36 7.35
CA ALA A 27 17.36 -11.21 6.55
C ALA A 27 16.11 -10.60 7.21
N PRO A 28 16.11 -9.31 7.59
CA PRO A 28 14.90 -8.67 8.09
C PRO A 28 13.89 -8.64 6.96
N THR A 29 13.01 -9.65 6.93
CA THR A 29 11.85 -9.68 6.05
C THR A 29 11.12 -8.37 6.34
N LYS A 30 11.18 -7.39 5.43
CA LYS A 30 10.25 -6.28 5.48
C LYS A 30 8.92 -6.91 5.09
N PRO A 31 8.00 -7.15 6.04
CA PRO A 31 6.71 -7.71 5.68
C PRO A 31 6.07 -6.72 4.71
N LEU A 32 5.63 -7.21 3.55
CA LEU A 32 4.80 -6.45 2.63
C LEU A 32 3.45 -6.25 3.32
N GLY A 33 3.41 -5.27 4.22
CA GLY A 33 2.33 -5.09 5.18
C GLY A 33 2.31 -6.20 6.24
N ASP A 34 2.81 -5.89 7.43
CA ASP A 34 2.47 -6.68 8.60
C ASP A 34 0.99 -6.47 8.91
N VAL A 35 0.15 -7.43 8.53
CA VAL A 35 -1.30 -7.41 8.81
C VAL A 35 -1.60 -7.54 10.31
N SER A 36 -0.58 -7.83 11.14
CA SER A 36 -0.65 -7.73 12.60
C SER A 36 -0.38 -6.30 13.10
N GLN A 37 0.25 -5.44 12.30
CA GLN A 37 0.57 -4.03 12.65
C GLN A 37 -0.55 -3.05 12.31
N SER A 38 -1.75 -3.53 11.96
CA SER A 38 -2.93 -2.67 11.91
C SER A 38 -3.34 -2.25 13.34
N LEU A 39 -2.74 -1.16 13.80
CA LEU A 39 -3.19 -0.28 14.89
C LEU A 39 -3.24 -0.82 16.33
N GLN A 40 -2.79 -2.05 16.62
CA GLN A 40 -2.92 -2.65 17.96
C GLN A 40 -1.60 -3.12 18.61
N ASN A 41 -0.45 -2.55 18.27
CA ASN A 41 0.86 -2.95 18.81
C ASN A 41 1.14 -2.50 20.27
N ALA A 42 0.11 -2.31 21.10
CA ALA A 42 0.28 -1.98 22.52
C ALA A 42 -0.69 -2.71 23.46
N ILE A 43 -1.45 -3.68 22.96
CA ILE A 43 -2.29 -4.52 23.82
C ILE A 43 -1.65 -5.91 23.88
N PRO A 44 -1.26 -6.41 25.07
CA PRO A 44 -0.86 -7.80 25.21
C PRO A 44 -1.98 -8.65 24.61
N ASN A 45 -1.67 -9.50 23.63
CA ASN A 45 -2.67 -10.37 23.02
C ASN A 45 -3.45 -11.09 24.14
N PRO A 46 -4.74 -10.80 24.34
CA PRO A 46 -5.50 -11.44 25.42
C PRO A 46 -5.64 -12.95 25.21
N LEU A 47 -5.28 -13.43 24.01
CA LEU A 47 -5.37 -14.83 23.59
C LEU A 47 -4.13 -15.69 23.86
N GLY A 48 -3.06 -15.15 24.45
CA GLY A 48 -1.82 -15.90 24.65
C GLY A 48 -1.06 -16.17 23.33
N PRO A 49 -0.20 -17.20 23.26
CA PRO A 49 0.56 -17.52 22.04
C PRO A 49 -0.36 -17.98 20.89
N VAL A 50 0.00 -17.61 19.66
CA VAL A 50 -0.75 -17.96 18.44
C VAL A 50 -0.76 -19.47 18.21
N TRP A 51 0.37 -20.13 18.42
CA TRP A 51 0.49 -21.58 18.33
C TRP A 51 0.48 -22.20 19.72
N ASN A 52 -0.44 -23.13 19.92
CA ASN A 52 -0.59 -23.85 21.17
C ASN A 52 -0.23 -25.32 20.96
N ALA A 53 0.80 -25.80 21.65
CA ALA A 53 1.22 -27.19 21.61
C ALA A 53 0.42 -28.02 22.61
N ARG A 54 -0.08 -29.18 22.17
CA ARG A 54 -0.74 -30.18 23.02
C ARG A 54 -0.20 -31.57 22.69
N PRO A 55 0.10 -32.40 23.71
CA PRO A 55 0.39 -33.81 23.48
C PRO A 55 -0.89 -34.55 23.07
N SER A 56 -0.78 -35.54 22.18
CA SER A 56 -1.93 -36.37 21.78
C SER A 56 -2.47 -37.26 22.91
N THR A 57 -1.61 -37.63 23.87
CA THR A 57 -1.95 -38.51 24.99
C THR A 57 -1.12 -38.15 26.22
N VAL A 58 -1.72 -38.29 27.40
CA VAL A 58 -1.06 -38.07 28.70
C VAL A 58 -0.84 -39.41 29.43
N LEU A 59 -1.51 -40.49 28.99
CA LEU A 59 -1.55 -41.78 29.69
C LEU A 59 -0.67 -42.86 29.06
N LEU A 60 -0.30 -42.71 27.78
CA LEU A 60 0.52 -43.69 27.06
C LEU A 60 2.00 -43.26 27.03
N PRO A 61 2.93 -44.20 26.81
CA PRO A 61 4.35 -43.88 26.76
C PRO A 61 4.68 -42.96 25.57
N VAL A 62 5.74 -42.16 25.73
CA VAL A 62 6.12 -41.06 24.82
C VAL A 62 6.36 -41.53 23.37
N ASN A 63 6.72 -42.79 23.17
CA ASN A 63 6.94 -43.40 21.85
C ASN A 63 5.67 -43.53 20.97
N CYS A 64 4.49 -43.44 21.59
CA CYS A 64 3.19 -43.50 20.92
C CYS A 64 2.54 -42.11 20.78
N ALA A 65 3.15 -41.06 21.34
CA ALA A 65 2.61 -39.71 21.30
C ALA A 65 2.88 -39.02 19.95
N ILE A 66 1.97 -38.12 19.57
CA ILE A 66 2.07 -37.23 18.43
C ILE A 66 2.08 -35.79 18.98
N ALA A 67 2.96 -34.95 18.45
CA ALA A 67 2.96 -33.53 18.77
C ALA A 67 1.87 -32.85 17.93
N VAL A 68 0.93 -32.15 18.58
CA VAL A 68 -0.14 -31.41 17.89
C VAL A 68 -0.02 -29.94 18.24
N LEU A 69 0.09 -29.09 17.23
CA LEU A 69 0.08 -27.64 17.31
C LEU A 69 -1.25 -27.14 16.74
N SER A 70 -1.97 -26.34 17.51
CA SER A 70 -3.22 -25.69 17.07
C SER A 70 -3.03 -24.18 16.99
N ASN A 71 -3.50 -23.56 15.90
CA ASN A 71 -3.47 -22.11 15.73
C ASN A 71 -4.72 -21.46 16.35
N SER A 72 -4.54 -20.49 17.24
CA SER A 72 -5.64 -19.77 17.89
C SER A 72 -6.22 -18.63 17.04
N GLN A 73 -5.43 -18.06 16.11
CA GLN A 73 -5.89 -17.04 15.18
C GLN A 73 -6.65 -17.63 13.99
N TRP A 74 -6.36 -18.87 13.61
CA TRP A 74 -7.08 -19.59 12.57
C TRP A 74 -7.69 -20.86 13.16
N PRO A 75 -8.87 -20.75 13.81
CA PRO A 75 -9.55 -21.91 14.36
C PRO A 75 -9.75 -22.97 13.27
N GLY A 76 -9.19 -24.15 13.48
CA GLY A 76 -9.18 -25.24 12.50
C GLY A 76 -7.83 -25.52 11.84
N ALA A 77 -6.83 -24.65 12.00
CA ALA A 77 -5.46 -24.92 11.57
C ALA A 77 -4.71 -25.77 12.60
N TYR A 78 -4.22 -26.92 12.14
CA TYR A 78 -3.43 -27.86 12.93
C TYR A 78 -2.15 -28.25 12.20
N ALA A 79 -1.06 -28.31 12.94
CA ALA A 79 0.18 -28.95 12.51
C ALA A 79 0.45 -30.14 13.42
N MET A 80 0.73 -31.30 12.84
CA MET A 80 0.97 -32.54 13.56
C MET A 80 2.28 -33.15 13.12
N ALA A 81 3.06 -33.68 14.06
CA ALA A 81 4.34 -34.30 13.75
C ALA A 81 4.57 -35.57 14.58
N ARG A 82 5.12 -36.59 13.92
CA ARG A 82 5.61 -37.81 14.54
C ARG A 82 6.87 -38.29 13.82
N LYS A 83 8.01 -38.22 14.51
CA LYS A 83 9.33 -38.57 13.98
C LYS A 83 9.62 -37.79 12.69
N GLU A 84 9.70 -38.47 11.55
CA GLU A 84 10.01 -37.90 10.23
C GLU A 84 8.77 -37.48 9.43
N ILE A 85 7.57 -37.83 9.92
CA ILE A 85 6.31 -37.52 9.24
C ILE A 85 5.69 -36.29 9.91
N PHE A 86 5.41 -35.27 9.11
CA PHE A 86 4.66 -34.09 9.53
C PHE A 86 3.51 -33.81 8.56
N VAL A 87 2.45 -33.20 9.07
CA VAL A 87 1.29 -32.81 8.26
C VAL A 87 0.70 -31.51 8.80
N ASN A 88 0.31 -30.63 7.88
CA ASN A 88 -0.40 -29.41 8.18
C ASN A 88 -1.78 -29.50 7.54
N ILE A 89 -2.84 -29.31 8.33
CA ILE A 89 -4.22 -29.36 7.85
C ILE A 89 -4.96 -28.11 8.30
N TYR A 90 -5.87 -27.64 7.46
CA TYR A 90 -6.85 -26.64 7.83
C TYR A 90 -8.25 -27.19 7.61
N VAL A 91 -9.06 -27.20 8.68
CA VAL A 91 -10.47 -27.60 8.62
C VAL A 91 -11.28 -26.58 9.40
N GLY A 92 -11.92 -25.64 8.69
CA GLY A 92 -12.65 -24.55 9.32
C GLY A 92 -13.35 -23.64 8.31
N TRP A 93 -13.87 -22.53 8.82
CA TRP A 93 -14.73 -21.60 8.08
C TRP A 93 -13.99 -20.54 7.25
N GLY A 94 -12.66 -20.51 7.28
CA GLY A 94 -11.86 -19.45 6.66
C GLY A 94 -11.93 -18.11 7.37
N ILE A 95 -12.39 -18.08 8.64
CA ILE A 95 -12.55 -16.85 9.42
C ILE A 95 -11.38 -16.72 10.39
N LYS A 96 -10.66 -15.59 10.29
CA LYS A 96 -9.60 -15.24 11.23
C LYS A 96 -10.21 -14.82 12.56
N PHE A 97 -9.81 -15.46 13.64
CA PHE A 97 -10.10 -15.03 14.98
C PHE A 97 -9.25 -13.80 15.33
N LEU A 98 -9.90 -12.67 15.55
CA LEU A 98 -9.31 -11.44 16.02
C LEU A 98 -9.73 -11.23 17.47
N GLY A 99 -8.83 -10.69 18.31
CA GLY A 99 -9.17 -10.37 19.71
C GLY A 99 -10.27 -9.30 19.85
N ALA A 100 -10.63 -8.62 18.75
CA ALA A 100 -11.75 -7.72 18.63
C ALA A 100 -12.68 -8.16 17.49
N ASN A 101 -13.96 -7.84 17.57
CA ASN A 101 -14.92 -8.09 16.50
C ASN A 101 -14.53 -7.33 15.23
N TYR A 102 -14.83 -7.92 14.07
CA TYR A 102 -14.65 -7.26 12.78
C TYR A 102 -15.39 -5.91 12.75
N GLN A 103 -14.65 -4.85 12.45
CA GLN A 103 -15.20 -3.52 12.22
C GLN A 103 -15.15 -3.26 10.71
N PRO A 104 -16.31 -3.08 10.04
CA PRO A 104 -16.33 -2.69 8.65
C PRO A 104 -15.51 -1.40 8.42
N PRO A 105 -14.80 -1.28 7.29
CA PRO A 105 -14.10 -0.05 6.94
C PRO A 105 -15.02 1.15 7.03
N ARG A 106 -14.52 2.24 7.62
CA ARG A 106 -15.26 3.51 7.63
C ARG A 106 -15.36 4.05 6.20
N LEU A 107 -16.41 4.83 5.95
CA LEU A 107 -16.52 5.56 4.70
C LEU A 107 -15.26 6.43 4.49
N PRO A 108 -14.77 6.55 3.25
CA PRO A 108 -13.65 7.43 2.96
C PRO A 108 -14.01 8.87 3.34
N PRO A 109 -13.03 9.67 3.77
CA PRO A 109 -13.26 11.08 4.04
C PRO A 109 -13.73 11.79 2.76
N THR A 110 -14.56 12.81 2.93
CA THR A 110 -14.98 13.68 1.84
C THR A 110 -13.77 14.44 1.26
N SER A 111 -13.73 14.60 -0.05
CA SER A 111 -12.73 15.45 -0.71
C SER A 111 -12.84 16.89 -0.21
N GLN A 112 -11.70 17.57 -0.08
CA GLN A 112 -11.67 18.99 0.27
C GLN A 112 -12.13 19.82 -0.93
N GLN A 113 -12.94 20.86 -0.66
CA GLN A 113 -13.27 21.85 -1.66
C GLN A 113 -12.03 22.69 -2.00
N PHE A 114 -12.04 23.28 -3.19
CA PHE A 114 -11.07 24.31 -3.56
C PHE A 114 -11.08 25.45 -2.54
N ASP A 115 -9.89 25.86 -2.10
CA ASP A 115 -9.69 26.97 -1.17
C ASP A 115 -9.43 28.26 -1.94
N ASP A 116 -10.44 29.14 -2.00
CA ASP A 116 -10.37 30.43 -2.68
C ASP A 116 -9.32 31.38 -2.04
N GLU A 117 -9.08 31.25 -0.74
CA GLU A 117 -8.11 32.08 -0.01
C GLU A 117 -6.67 31.68 -0.35
N ALA A 118 -6.43 30.39 -0.62
CA ALA A 118 -5.11 29.86 -0.94
C ALA A 118 -4.57 30.34 -2.30
N VAL A 119 -5.44 30.69 -3.26
CA VAL A 119 -5.03 31.10 -4.61
C VAL A 119 -4.72 32.59 -4.71
N GLY A 120 -5.05 33.39 -3.68
CA GLY A 120 -4.74 34.82 -3.67
C GLY A 120 -5.33 35.55 -4.89
N LEU A 121 -6.43 35.04 -5.45
CA LEU A 121 -7.09 35.64 -6.60
C LEU A 121 -7.74 36.95 -6.16
N LYS A 122 -7.01 38.06 -6.33
CA LYS A 122 -7.50 39.40 -6.02
C LYS A 122 -7.63 40.19 -7.30
N GLU A 123 -8.84 40.66 -7.58
CA GLU A 123 -9.09 41.64 -8.64
C GLU A 123 -8.28 42.91 -8.36
N THR A 124 -7.49 43.33 -9.33
CA THR A 124 -6.74 44.60 -9.28
C THR A 124 -7.69 45.75 -9.61
N VAL A 125 -7.53 46.89 -8.94
CA VAL A 125 -8.34 48.09 -9.21
C VAL A 125 -8.07 48.57 -10.63
N ASP A 126 -9.13 48.89 -11.36
CA ASP A 126 -9.04 49.47 -12.69
C ASP A 126 -8.26 50.80 -12.66
N PRO A 127 -7.36 51.04 -13.64
CA PRO A 127 -6.63 52.29 -13.72
C PRO A 127 -7.59 53.47 -13.91
N THR A 128 -7.25 54.60 -13.29
CA THR A 128 -8.01 55.84 -13.51
C THR A 128 -7.73 56.44 -14.89
N VAL A 129 -8.66 57.23 -15.42
CA VAL A 129 -8.54 57.90 -16.74
C VAL A 129 -7.23 58.69 -16.88
N GLN A 130 -6.77 59.33 -15.80
CA GLN A 130 -5.52 60.09 -15.78
C GLN A 130 -4.29 59.17 -15.94
N GLN A 131 -4.28 58.03 -15.23
CA GLN A 131 -3.20 57.04 -15.33
C GLN A 131 -3.18 56.38 -16.71
N GLU A 132 -4.34 56.15 -17.32
CA GLU A 132 -4.44 55.63 -18.69
C GLU A 132 -3.87 56.62 -19.71
N GLU A 133 -4.15 57.92 -19.57
CA GLU A 133 -3.60 58.95 -20.46
C GLU A 133 -2.09 59.11 -20.34
N GLU A 134 -1.56 59.08 -19.10
CA GLU A 134 -0.12 59.06 -18.84
C GLU A 134 0.54 57.82 -19.48
N GLU A 135 -0.09 56.64 -19.37
CA GLU A 135 0.42 55.42 -19.97
C GLU A 135 0.36 55.46 -21.51
N ARG A 136 -0.69 56.05 -22.08
CA ARG A 136 -0.81 56.30 -23.52
C ARG A 136 0.32 57.18 -24.03
N LEU A 137 0.58 58.30 -23.36
CA LEU A 137 1.66 59.22 -23.73
C LEU A 137 3.03 58.55 -23.59
N ARG A 138 3.23 57.77 -22.52
CA ARG A 138 4.46 57.00 -22.29
C ARG A 138 4.70 55.95 -23.38
N LYS A 139 3.65 55.25 -23.82
CA LYS A 139 3.71 54.29 -24.94
C LYS A 139 4.05 55.00 -26.26
N GLU A 140 3.46 56.16 -26.52
CA GLU A 140 3.72 56.95 -27.73
C GLU A 140 5.15 57.50 -27.77
N ALA A 141 5.65 58.03 -26.64
CA ALA A 141 7.03 58.46 -26.50
C ALA A 141 8.01 57.30 -26.73
N ARG A 142 7.73 56.10 -26.20
CA ARG A 142 8.53 54.90 -26.44
C ARG A 142 8.53 54.48 -27.91
N ARG A 143 7.38 54.60 -28.60
CA ARG A 143 7.26 54.31 -30.04
C ARG A 143 8.08 55.30 -30.87
N LEU A 144 8.00 56.59 -30.55
CA LEU A 144 8.73 57.64 -31.25
C LEU A 144 10.25 57.50 -31.04
N ALA A 145 10.69 57.18 -29.83
CA ALA A 145 12.10 56.93 -29.52
C ALA A 145 12.65 55.73 -30.30
N ARG A 146 11.90 54.62 -30.35
CA ARG A 146 12.28 53.45 -31.15
C ARG A 146 12.33 53.76 -32.64
N ALA A 147 11.37 54.54 -33.16
CA ALA A 147 11.37 54.96 -34.56
C ALA A 147 12.53 55.91 -34.90
N ALA A 148 12.96 56.75 -33.96
CA ALA A 148 14.13 57.60 -34.13
C ALA A 148 15.44 56.78 -34.13
N GLU A 149 15.55 55.77 -33.27
CA GLU A 149 16.68 54.84 -33.22
C GLU A 149 16.77 53.99 -34.50
N GLU A 150 15.62 53.59 -35.08
CA GLU A 150 15.55 52.87 -36.38
C GLU A 150 15.87 53.77 -37.60
N VAL A 151 15.90 55.10 -37.45
CA VAL A 151 16.23 56.07 -38.52
C VAL A 151 17.67 56.57 -38.43
N GLU A 152 18.30 56.50 -37.26
CA GLU A 152 19.72 56.83 -37.06
C GLU A 152 20.70 55.64 -37.24
N GLY A 153 20.18 54.41 -37.41
CA GLY A 153 20.97 53.21 -37.75
C GLY A 153 21.03 52.91 -39.25
#